data_AF-A0A2V8KVJ0-F1
#
_entry.id   AF-A0A2V8KVJ0-F1
#
_cell.length_a   1.000
_cell.length_b   1.000
_cell.length_c   1.000
_cell.angle_alpha   90.00
_cell.angle_beta   90.00
_cell.angle_gamma   90.00
#
_symmetry.space_group_name_H-M   'P 1'
#
loop_
_entity.id
_entity.type
_entity.pdbx_description
1 polymer ?
#
loop_
_entity_poly.entity_id
_entity_poly.type
_entity_poly.pdbx_seq_one_letter_code
_entity_poly.pdbx_strand_id
1 'polypeptide(L)'
;RFSKVPVEAMLSKAYARQRAALIDPRRAAASVDAGHLPAHGGDTTYLCVVDILGNMVSLIQSNFANFGSGVVPEGTGFALQSRGGLFTFDRSHANALEPRKRPLQTVIPGFMRRDHLSVGFGVMGGWNQPQAHVQFISNIVDHGLNIQAALEAPRFVKLTFSGTDVMLESRFPEDVRRDLEQKGHQIDLQGEFSNMVGGGQAVMHDARAGVNYGASDPRKDGAAIPEPIL
;
A
#
# COMPACT_ATOMS: atom_id res chain seq x y z
N ARG A 1 -19.58 -16.26 -6.33
CA ARG A 1 -18.40 -15.98 -5.47
C ARG A 1 -17.69 -17.31 -5.25
N PHE A 2 -16.37 -17.37 -5.38
CA PHE A 2 -15.59 -18.62 -5.35
C PHE A 2 -15.18 -19.05 -3.93
N SER A 3 -15.18 -18.12 -2.98
CA SER A 3 -14.88 -18.39 -1.57
C SER A 3 -15.63 -17.40 -0.67
N LYS A 4 -15.84 -17.78 0.59
CA LYS A 4 -16.41 -16.90 1.63
C LYS A 4 -15.27 -16.31 2.46
N VAL A 5 -15.00 -15.03 2.25
CA VAL A 5 -14.04 -14.28 3.07
C VAL A 5 -14.79 -13.65 4.25
N PRO A 6 -14.38 -13.88 5.51
CA PRO A 6 -15.08 -13.37 6.69
C PRO A 6 -14.73 -11.90 6.96
N VAL A 7 -15.03 -11.02 5.99
CA VAL A 7 -14.65 -9.59 6.00
C VAL A 7 -15.12 -8.88 7.28
N GLU A 8 -16.37 -9.11 7.69
CA GLU A 8 -16.93 -8.49 8.89
C GLU A 8 -16.16 -8.88 10.16
N ALA A 9 -15.81 -10.15 10.31
CA ALA A 9 -15.02 -10.61 11.45
C ALA A 9 -13.60 -10.02 11.42
N MET A 10 -12.95 -10.00 10.25
CA MET A 10 -11.61 -9.44 10.05
C MET A 10 -11.55 -7.94 10.38
N LEU A 11 -12.63 -7.19 10.13
CA LEU A 11 -12.73 -5.76 10.42
C LEU A 11 -13.28 -5.45 11.83
N SER A 12 -13.70 -6.46 12.59
CA SER A 12 -14.30 -6.25 13.90
C SER A 12 -13.28 -5.73 14.93
N LYS A 13 -13.71 -4.78 15.77
CA LYS A 13 -12.85 -4.26 16.86
C LYS A 13 -12.53 -5.34 17.90
N ALA A 14 -13.42 -6.31 18.09
CA ALA A 14 -13.16 -7.44 18.98
C ALA A 14 -11.99 -8.30 18.48
N TYR A 15 -11.99 -8.68 17.21
CA TYR A 15 -10.90 -9.44 16.61
C TYR A 15 -9.60 -8.62 16.56
N ALA A 16 -9.68 -7.31 16.27
CA ALA A 16 -8.52 -6.43 16.31
C ALA A 16 -7.86 -6.41 17.69
N ARG A 17 -8.62 -6.34 18.79
CA ARG A 17 -8.07 -6.43 20.17
C ARG A 17 -7.39 -7.77 20.44
N GLN A 18 -7.99 -8.88 19.98
CA GLN A 18 -7.39 -10.21 20.11
C GLN A 18 -6.03 -10.29 19.39
N ARG A 19 -5.94 -9.75 18.16
CA ARG A 19 -4.68 -9.72 17.40
C ARG A 19 -3.66 -8.76 18.02
N ALA A 20 -4.09 -7.60 18.51
CA ALA A 20 -3.21 -6.64 19.17
C ALA A 20 -2.57 -7.21 20.45
N ALA A 21 -3.28 -8.07 21.19
CA ALA A 21 -2.75 -8.73 22.38
C ALA A 21 -1.59 -9.71 22.08
N LEU A 22 -1.37 -10.08 20.81
CA LEU A 22 -0.23 -10.92 20.40
C LEU A 22 1.06 -10.11 20.20
N ILE A 23 0.99 -8.78 20.25
CA ILE A 23 2.14 -7.89 20.06
C ILE A 23 2.87 -7.75 21.39
N ASP A 24 4.11 -8.23 21.47
CA ASP A 24 5.02 -7.91 22.57
C ASP A 24 5.80 -6.63 22.23
N PRO A 25 5.58 -5.51 22.93
CA PRO A 25 6.28 -4.25 22.65
C PRO A 25 7.80 -4.30 22.88
N ARG A 26 8.31 -5.37 23.50
CA ARG A 26 9.73 -5.57 23.81
C ARG A 26 10.39 -6.64 22.93
N ARG A 27 9.62 -7.37 22.11
CA ARG A 27 10.16 -8.49 21.35
C ARG A 27 9.47 -8.68 20.00
N ALA A 28 10.26 -8.70 18.93
CA ALA A 28 9.81 -9.06 17.60
C ALA A 28 9.31 -10.51 17.56
N ALA A 29 8.15 -10.72 16.93
CA ALA A 29 7.60 -12.05 16.71
C ALA A 29 8.24 -12.68 15.46
N ALA A 30 8.89 -13.83 15.62
CA ALA A 30 9.51 -14.57 14.52
C ALA A 30 8.51 -15.40 13.69
N SER A 31 7.37 -15.75 14.30
CA SER A 31 6.24 -16.39 13.63
C SER A 31 4.96 -15.75 14.12
N VAL A 32 4.10 -15.36 13.18
CA VAL A 32 2.74 -14.90 13.47
C VAL A 32 1.83 -15.67 12.53
N ASP A 33 1.07 -16.63 13.08
CA ASP A 33 0.23 -17.47 12.25
C ASP A 33 -0.87 -16.65 11.56
N ALA A 34 -0.81 -16.69 10.23
CA ALA A 34 -1.82 -16.33 9.25
C ALA A 34 -1.50 -17.10 7.94
N GLY A 35 -2.46 -17.20 6.99
CA GLY A 35 -2.26 -17.98 5.76
C GLY A 35 -1.09 -17.49 4.91
N HIS A 36 -0.31 -18.42 4.32
CA HIS A 36 0.78 -18.11 3.41
C HIS A 36 0.27 -17.51 2.09
N LEU A 37 0.80 -16.35 1.70
CA LEU A 37 0.57 -15.74 0.38
C LEU A 37 1.88 -15.73 -0.44
N PRO A 38 1.82 -15.79 -1.79
CA PRO A 38 3.02 -15.72 -2.62
C PRO A 38 3.79 -14.41 -2.40
N ALA A 39 5.11 -14.46 -2.22
CA ALA A 39 5.94 -13.32 -1.81
C ALA A 39 6.25 -12.28 -2.92
N HIS A 40 5.66 -12.39 -4.11
CA HIS A 40 6.04 -11.54 -5.25
C HIS A 40 5.32 -10.19 -5.25
N GLY A 41 6.08 -9.12 -5.04
CA GLY A 41 5.67 -7.74 -5.30
C GLY A 41 5.69 -7.42 -6.79
N GLY A 42 4.92 -6.41 -7.19
CA GLY A 42 4.78 -6.03 -8.59
C GLY A 42 4.59 -4.53 -8.76
N ASP A 43 5.00 -4.03 -9.92
CA ASP A 43 4.91 -2.63 -10.32
C ASP A 43 3.47 -2.22 -10.55
N THR A 44 3.17 -0.98 -10.22
CA THR A 44 1.82 -0.44 -10.23
C THR A 44 1.92 1.03 -10.51
N THR A 45 0.95 1.58 -11.23
CA THR A 45 0.76 3.03 -11.40
C THR A 45 -0.50 3.44 -10.66
N TYR A 46 -0.38 4.50 -9.86
CA TYR A 46 -1.45 5.13 -9.12
C TYR A 46 -1.64 6.57 -9.60
N LEU A 47 -2.89 7.02 -9.69
CA LEU A 47 -3.28 8.37 -10.05
C LEU A 47 -4.51 8.79 -9.25
N CYS A 48 -4.59 10.07 -8.93
CA CYS A 48 -5.77 10.65 -8.32
C CYS A 48 -6.04 12.05 -8.82
N VAL A 49 -7.32 12.42 -8.82
CA VAL A 49 -7.83 13.71 -9.29
C VAL A 49 -8.90 14.19 -8.33
N VAL A 50 -8.97 15.51 -8.13
CA VAL A 50 -10.07 16.21 -7.50
C VAL A 50 -10.47 17.37 -8.41
N ASP A 51 -11.77 17.51 -8.67
CA ASP A 51 -12.29 18.62 -9.49
C ASP A 51 -12.84 19.77 -8.63
N ILE A 52 -13.32 20.82 -9.31
CA ILE A 52 -13.87 22.03 -8.67
C ILE A 52 -15.18 21.79 -7.91
N LEU A 53 -15.90 20.70 -8.23
CA LEU A 53 -17.15 20.31 -7.58
C LEU A 53 -16.90 19.38 -6.37
N GLY A 54 -15.64 19.03 -6.11
CA GLY A 54 -15.25 18.08 -5.08
C GLY A 54 -15.44 16.62 -5.49
N ASN A 55 -15.66 16.33 -6.79
CA ASN A 55 -15.62 14.95 -7.27
C ASN A 55 -14.16 14.47 -7.23
N MET A 56 -13.95 13.25 -6.76
CA MET A 56 -12.62 12.70 -6.56
C MET A 56 -12.50 11.32 -7.17
N VAL A 57 -11.34 11.05 -7.78
CA VAL A 57 -11.00 9.74 -8.35
C VAL A 57 -9.73 9.25 -7.67
N SER A 58 -9.78 8.02 -7.16
CA SER A 58 -8.60 7.24 -6.75
C SER A 58 -8.49 6.05 -7.68
N LEU A 59 -7.50 6.08 -8.58
CA LEU A 59 -7.36 5.12 -9.66
C LEU A 59 -6.00 4.43 -9.58
N ILE A 60 -6.03 3.11 -9.77
CA ILE A 60 -4.82 2.31 -9.73
C ILE A 60 -4.89 1.21 -10.79
N GLN A 61 -3.79 1.01 -11.51
CA GLN A 61 -3.69 -0.01 -12.56
C GLN A 61 -2.30 -0.65 -12.57
N SER A 62 -2.22 -1.91 -13.00
CA SER A 62 -0.97 -2.67 -12.95
C SER A 62 -1.06 -3.91 -13.84
N ASN A 63 0.03 -4.16 -14.58
CA ASN A 63 0.27 -5.43 -15.30
C ASN A 63 0.75 -6.57 -14.40
N PHE A 64 0.73 -6.38 -13.08
CA PHE A 64 1.38 -7.17 -12.03
C PHE A 64 2.90 -6.96 -11.98
N ALA A 65 3.69 -7.74 -12.71
CA ALA A 65 5.15 -7.64 -12.66
C ALA A 65 5.65 -6.83 -13.87
N ASN A 66 6.20 -5.62 -13.68
CA ASN A 66 6.74 -4.76 -14.75
C ASN A 66 5.86 -4.76 -16.03
N PHE A 67 6.38 -5.29 -17.15
CA PHE A 67 5.71 -5.44 -18.45
C PHE A 67 4.71 -6.61 -18.52
N GLY A 68 4.25 -7.11 -17.37
CA GLY A 68 3.30 -8.19 -17.26
C GLY A 68 3.89 -9.55 -17.63
N SER A 69 3.31 -10.20 -18.63
CA SER A 69 3.77 -11.50 -19.12
C SER A 69 4.91 -11.40 -20.13
N GLY A 70 5.25 -10.18 -20.58
CA GLY A 70 6.15 -9.95 -21.71
C GLY A 70 5.50 -10.22 -23.07
N VAL A 71 4.22 -10.61 -23.12
CA VAL A 71 3.49 -10.86 -24.36
C VAL A 71 2.81 -9.59 -24.84
N VAL A 72 3.09 -9.20 -26.09
CA VAL A 72 2.44 -8.10 -26.81
C VAL A 72 1.74 -8.68 -28.03
N PRO A 73 0.40 -8.57 -28.18
CA PRO A 73 -0.28 -9.00 -29.38
C PRO A 73 0.21 -8.20 -30.60
N GLU A 74 0.46 -8.90 -31.71
CA GLU A 74 1.03 -8.31 -32.92
C GLU A 74 0.23 -7.09 -33.40
N GLY A 75 0.94 -6.00 -33.70
CA GLY A 75 0.35 -4.75 -34.19
C GLY A 75 -0.42 -3.90 -33.17
N THR A 76 -0.50 -4.30 -31.89
CA THR A 76 -1.35 -3.61 -30.90
C THR A 76 -0.62 -2.65 -29.95
N GLY A 77 0.65 -2.89 -29.65
CA GLY A 77 1.47 -2.02 -28.81
C GLY A 77 1.16 -2.03 -27.31
N PHE A 78 0.32 -2.96 -26.80
CA PHE A 78 0.08 -3.11 -25.36
C PHE A 78 0.53 -4.47 -24.83
N ALA A 79 1.18 -4.47 -23.67
CA ALA A 79 1.60 -5.71 -23.00
C ALA A 79 0.45 -6.33 -22.20
N LEU A 80 0.36 -7.67 -22.22
CA LEU A 80 -0.62 -8.42 -21.44
C LEU A 80 -0.15 -8.58 -19.99
N GLN A 81 -1.07 -8.42 -19.03
CA GLN A 81 -0.77 -8.61 -17.61
C GLN A 81 -0.38 -10.07 -17.28
N SER A 82 0.47 -10.24 -16.26
CA SER A 82 0.82 -11.55 -15.67
C SER A 82 0.07 -11.87 -14.37
N ARG A 83 -1.05 -11.17 -14.12
CA ARG A 83 -1.81 -11.22 -12.86
C ARG A 83 -2.26 -12.63 -12.43
N GLY A 84 -2.44 -13.54 -13.38
CA GLY A 84 -2.74 -14.94 -13.11
C GLY A 84 -1.71 -15.63 -12.21
N GLY A 85 -0.47 -15.14 -12.15
CA GLY A 85 0.57 -15.65 -11.26
C GLY A 85 0.28 -15.50 -9.76
N LEU A 86 -0.74 -14.75 -9.37
CA LEU A 86 -1.18 -14.66 -7.98
C LEU A 86 -2.08 -15.82 -7.54
N PHE A 87 -2.56 -16.68 -8.43
CA PHE A 87 -3.25 -17.90 -8.02
C PHE A 87 -2.31 -18.87 -7.30
N THR A 88 -2.87 -19.68 -6.40
CA THR A 88 -2.18 -20.88 -5.90
C THR A 88 -2.71 -22.13 -6.59
N PHE A 89 -1.86 -23.16 -6.67
CA PHE A 89 -2.22 -24.49 -7.16
C PHE A 89 -2.75 -25.42 -6.05
N ASP A 90 -2.70 -24.99 -4.79
CA ASP A 90 -3.40 -25.66 -3.70
C ASP A 90 -4.92 -25.50 -3.90
N ARG A 91 -5.57 -26.60 -4.27
CA ARG A 91 -7.01 -26.65 -4.54
C ARG A 91 -7.87 -26.38 -3.32
N SER A 92 -7.34 -26.54 -2.11
CA SER A 92 -8.07 -26.26 -0.86
C SER A 92 -8.07 -24.78 -0.50
N HIS A 93 -7.18 -23.99 -1.10
CA HIS A 93 -6.99 -22.59 -0.77
C HIS A 93 -8.07 -21.70 -1.42
N ALA A 94 -8.51 -20.66 -0.71
CA ALA A 94 -9.54 -19.73 -1.19
C ALA A 94 -9.16 -19.02 -2.52
N ASN A 95 -7.86 -18.88 -2.77
CA ASN A 95 -7.26 -18.30 -3.98
C ASN A 95 -6.74 -19.36 -4.97
N ALA A 96 -7.28 -20.59 -4.94
CA ALA A 96 -6.99 -21.61 -5.95
C ALA A 96 -7.38 -21.14 -7.36
N LEU A 97 -6.63 -21.57 -8.38
CA LEU A 97 -6.94 -21.31 -9.80
C LEU A 97 -8.26 -21.99 -10.21
N GLU A 98 -9.19 -21.21 -10.76
CA GLU A 98 -10.47 -21.71 -11.29
C GLU A 98 -10.92 -20.92 -12.54
N PRO A 99 -11.64 -21.55 -13.49
CA PRO A 99 -12.18 -20.87 -14.67
C PRO A 99 -13.07 -19.68 -14.30
N ARG A 100 -12.86 -18.54 -14.97
CA ARG A 100 -13.59 -17.28 -14.75
C ARG A 100 -13.47 -16.70 -13.32
N LYS A 101 -12.56 -17.21 -12.50
CA LYS A 101 -12.17 -16.60 -11.23
C LYS A 101 -11.16 -15.51 -11.48
N ARG A 102 -11.23 -14.43 -10.70
CA ARG A 102 -10.17 -13.42 -10.63
C ARG A 102 -9.24 -13.80 -9.49
N PRO A 103 -7.91 -13.74 -9.67
CA PRO A 103 -6.98 -13.98 -8.59
C PRO A 103 -7.10 -12.89 -7.53
N LEU A 104 -6.53 -13.16 -6.35
CA LEU A 104 -6.20 -12.12 -5.38
C LEU A 104 -5.54 -10.92 -6.07
N GLN A 105 -5.91 -9.72 -5.66
CA GLN A 105 -5.37 -8.47 -6.20
C GLN A 105 -4.54 -7.78 -5.12
N THR A 106 -3.35 -7.34 -5.48
CA THR A 106 -2.51 -6.47 -4.65
C THR A 106 -2.89 -5.00 -4.79
N VAL A 107 -3.58 -4.66 -5.88
CA VAL A 107 -3.92 -3.31 -6.30
C VAL A 107 -5.06 -2.77 -5.45
N ILE A 108 -4.81 -1.71 -4.69
CA ILE A 108 -5.80 -1.12 -3.76
C ILE A 108 -5.83 0.43 -3.89
N PRO A 109 -6.87 1.04 -4.49
CA PRO A 109 -7.05 2.49 -4.41
C PRO A 109 -7.57 2.88 -3.02
N GLY A 110 -7.00 3.93 -2.44
CA GLY A 110 -7.35 4.44 -1.11
C GLY A 110 -8.27 5.66 -1.16
N PHE A 111 -9.27 5.67 -0.29
CA PHE A 111 -10.10 6.83 -0.04
C PHE A 111 -10.35 6.96 1.45
N MET A 112 -10.17 8.16 2.00
CA MET A 112 -10.52 8.45 3.39
C MET A 112 -11.31 9.76 3.50
N ARG A 113 -12.17 9.84 4.51
CA ARG A 113 -12.95 11.02 4.83
C ARG A 113 -12.91 11.28 6.32
N ARG A 114 -12.69 12.54 6.70
CA ARG A 114 -12.77 13.03 8.08
C ARG A 114 -13.41 14.40 8.07
N ASP A 115 -14.60 14.52 8.64
CA ASP A 115 -15.36 15.77 8.70
C ASP A 115 -15.56 16.41 7.29
N HIS A 116 -14.97 17.60 7.07
CA HIS A 116 -15.01 18.34 5.80
C HIS A 116 -13.85 17.98 4.85
N LEU A 117 -12.94 17.09 5.25
CA LEU A 117 -11.81 16.65 4.45
C LEU A 117 -12.11 15.31 3.77
N SER A 118 -11.89 15.25 2.46
CA SER A 118 -11.87 14.01 1.68
C SER A 118 -10.50 13.85 1.03
N VAL A 119 -9.92 12.66 1.10
CA VAL A 119 -8.57 12.38 0.56
C VAL A 119 -8.61 11.13 -0.30
N GLY A 120 -8.23 11.28 -1.56
CA GLY A 120 -7.94 10.17 -2.46
C GLY A 120 -6.43 9.93 -2.47
N PHE A 121 -5.99 8.71 -2.19
CA PHE A 121 -4.57 8.41 -2.04
C PHE A 121 -4.24 6.97 -2.45
N GLY A 122 -2.98 6.72 -2.76
CA GLY A 122 -2.49 5.38 -3.02
C GLY A 122 -0.97 5.38 -3.01
N VAL A 123 -0.39 4.31 -2.46
CA VAL A 123 1.06 4.10 -2.45
C VAL A 123 1.35 2.76 -3.11
N MET A 124 2.05 2.81 -4.24
CA MET A 124 2.31 1.69 -5.14
C MET A 124 3.34 0.70 -4.55
N GLY A 125 3.39 -0.54 -5.10
CA GLY A 125 4.47 -1.50 -4.79
C GLY A 125 4.02 -2.86 -4.29
N GLY A 126 3.06 -3.52 -4.95
CA GLY A 126 2.65 -4.90 -4.60
C GLY A 126 2.25 -5.09 -3.13
N TRP A 127 2.96 -5.95 -2.40
CA TRP A 127 2.69 -6.26 -0.98
C TRP A 127 2.99 -5.11 -0.01
N ASN A 128 3.68 -4.07 -0.46
CA ASN A 128 3.86 -2.84 0.30
C ASN A 128 2.56 -2.04 0.42
N GLN A 129 1.64 -2.12 -0.57
CA GLN A 129 0.50 -1.20 -0.66
C GLN A 129 -0.31 -1.12 0.64
N PRO A 130 -0.74 -2.23 1.29
CA PRO A 130 -1.50 -2.14 2.55
C PRO A 130 -0.69 -1.51 3.70
N GLN A 131 0.62 -1.80 3.76
CA GLN A 131 1.50 -1.31 4.82
C GLN A 131 1.74 0.19 4.67
N ALA A 132 2.02 0.64 3.46
CA ALA A 132 2.22 2.05 3.15
C ALA A 132 0.92 2.86 3.27
N HIS A 133 -0.24 2.27 2.95
CA HIS A 133 -1.54 2.91 3.17
C HIS A 133 -1.80 3.17 4.66
N VAL A 134 -1.52 2.21 5.53
CA VAL A 134 -1.67 2.41 6.99
C VAL A 134 -0.68 3.45 7.50
N GLN A 135 0.57 3.44 7.05
CA GLN A 135 1.56 4.46 7.40
C GLN A 135 1.10 5.87 6.96
N PHE A 136 0.62 6.03 5.72
CA PHE A 136 0.09 7.30 5.22
C PHE A 136 -1.11 7.80 6.03
N ILE A 137 -2.08 6.91 6.32
CA ILE A 137 -3.25 7.27 7.12
C ILE A 137 -2.83 7.67 8.54
N SER A 138 -1.98 6.88 9.20
CA SER A 138 -1.47 7.15 10.56
C SER A 138 -0.74 8.51 10.63
N ASN A 139 0.12 8.77 9.65
CA ASN A 139 0.83 10.05 9.54
C ASN A 139 -0.11 11.26 9.54
N ILE A 140 -1.28 11.14 8.92
CA ILE A 140 -2.28 12.22 8.90
C ILE A 140 -3.14 12.22 10.15
N VAL A 141 -3.69 11.06 10.54
CA VAL A 141 -4.71 10.94 11.58
C VAL A 141 -4.12 11.03 12.98
N ASP A 142 -3.00 10.33 13.20
CA ASP A 142 -2.37 10.15 14.52
C ASP A 142 -1.21 11.14 14.73
N HIS A 143 -0.49 11.50 13.65
CA HIS A 143 0.67 12.41 13.72
C HIS A 143 0.42 13.81 13.16
N GLY A 144 -0.77 14.08 12.60
CA GLY A 144 -1.18 15.42 12.18
C GLY A 144 -0.40 16.00 10.99
N LEU A 145 0.27 15.16 10.20
CA LEU A 145 0.99 15.58 9.01
C LEU A 145 0.02 15.95 7.89
N ASN A 146 0.41 16.93 7.06
CA ASN A 146 -0.31 17.20 5.81
C ASN A 146 -0.04 16.09 4.76
N ILE A 147 -0.78 16.08 3.65
CA ILE A 147 -0.69 15.01 2.65
C ILE A 147 0.69 14.88 1.98
N GLN A 148 1.45 15.96 1.82
CA GLN A 148 2.81 15.91 1.26
C GLN A 148 3.79 15.34 2.28
N ALA A 149 3.79 15.88 3.50
CA ALA A 149 4.64 15.40 4.59
C ALA A 149 4.36 13.93 4.94
N ALA A 150 3.10 13.49 4.85
CA ALA A 150 2.71 12.09 5.05
C ALA A 150 3.25 11.16 3.95
N LEU A 151 3.33 11.60 2.69
CA LEU A 151 4.00 10.85 1.62
C LEU A 151 5.52 10.85 1.80
N GLU A 152 6.10 11.97 2.22
CA GLU A 152 7.54 12.14 2.38
C GLU A 152 8.10 11.46 3.62
N ALA A 153 7.30 11.18 4.64
CA ALA A 153 7.75 10.50 5.85
C ALA A 153 8.52 9.20 5.52
N PRO A 154 9.56 8.84 6.30
CA PRO A 154 10.27 7.58 6.12
C PRO A 154 9.33 6.39 6.29
N ARG A 155 9.51 5.36 5.48
CA ARG A 155 8.66 4.16 5.48
C ARG A 155 9.43 2.89 5.79
N PHE A 156 8.70 1.95 6.36
CA PHE A 156 9.15 0.58 6.53
C PHE A 156 8.21 -0.39 5.82
N VAL A 157 8.74 -1.55 5.44
CA VAL A 157 7.97 -2.63 4.83
C VAL A 157 8.48 -3.98 5.29
N LYS A 158 7.58 -4.91 5.57
CA LYS A 158 7.89 -6.33 5.74
C LYS A 158 7.33 -7.12 4.56
N LEU A 159 8.21 -7.65 3.71
CA LEU A 159 7.81 -8.37 2.48
C LEU A 159 7.68 -9.88 2.68
N THR A 160 8.23 -10.41 3.77
CA THR A 160 8.17 -11.82 4.17
C THR A 160 7.05 -12.04 5.18
N PHE A 161 6.44 -13.22 5.17
CA PHE A 161 5.37 -13.59 6.11
C PHE A 161 5.89 -14.24 7.41
N SER A 162 7.19 -14.56 7.46
CA SER A 162 7.88 -15.18 8.59
C SER A 162 9.15 -14.40 8.93
N GLY A 163 9.77 -14.71 10.07
CA GLY A 163 11.01 -14.06 10.50
C GLY A 163 10.79 -12.65 11.06
N THR A 164 11.87 -12.07 11.56
CA THR A 164 11.87 -10.73 12.18
C THR A 164 12.48 -9.66 11.28
N ASP A 165 12.71 -9.97 10.00
CA ASP A 165 13.17 -9.04 9.00
C ASP A 165 12.14 -7.94 8.73
N VAL A 166 12.67 -6.72 8.58
CA VAL A 166 11.91 -5.53 8.22
C VAL A 166 12.83 -4.57 7.46
N MET A 167 12.34 -4.09 6.33
CA MET A 167 13.06 -3.13 5.50
C MET A 167 12.70 -1.71 5.94
N LEU A 168 13.69 -0.86 6.21
CA LEU A 168 13.52 0.52 6.66
C LEU A 168 14.29 1.47 5.75
N GLU A 169 13.76 2.66 5.48
CA GLU A 169 14.57 3.75 4.93
C GLU A 169 15.54 4.33 5.97
N SER A 170 16.70 4.81 5.49
CA SER A 170 17.77 5.35 6.35
C SER A 170 17.40 6.63 7.11
N ARG A 171 16.30 7.30 6.73
CA ARG A 171 15.80 8.50 7.39
C ARG A 171 15.11 8.23 8.74
N PHE A 172 14.87 6.96 9.11
CA PHE A 172 14.54 6.66 10.50
C PHE A 172 15.75 6.98 11.42
N PRO A 173 15.52 7.71 12.54
CA PRO A 173 16.58 8.03 13.49
C PRO A 173 17.36 6.79 13.94
N GLU A 174 18.67 6.94 14.14
CA GLU A 174 19.55 5.82 14.49
C GLU A 174 19.18 5.17 15.84
N ASP A 175 18.75 5.96 16.82
CA ASP A 175 18.28 5.48 18.11
C ASP A 175 17.03 4.60 17.97
N VAL A 176 16.10 4.95 17.10
CA VAL A 176 14.93 4.12 16.76
C VAL A 176 15.36 2.81 16.12
N ARG A 177 16.31 2.85 15.18
CA ARG A 177 16.82 1.63 14.52
C ARG A 177 17.48 0.70 15.54
N ARG A 178 18.33 1.24 16.41
CA ARG A 178 18.98 0.45 17.48
C ARG A 178 17.99 -0.13 18.48
N ASP A 179 16.95 0.61 18.87
CA ASP A 179 15.90 0.12 19.76
C ASP A 179 15.12 -1.04 19.13
N LEU A 180 14.82 -0.97 17.83
CA LEU A 180 14.18 -2.08 17.09
C LEU A 180 15.08 -3.32 17.01
N GLU A 181 16.38 -3.16 16.77
CA GLU A 181 17.35 -4.26 16.78
C GLU A 181 17.43 -4.93 18.16
N GLN A 182 17.43 -4.14 19.24
CA GLN A 182 17.40 -4.67 20.62
C GLN A 182 16.12 -5.47 20.91
N LYS A 183 15.01 -5.11 20.28
CA LYS A 183 13.75 -5.87 20.32
C LYS A 183 13.78 -7.11 19.43
N GLY A 184 14.84 -7.34 18.65
CA GLY A 184 15.05 -8.54 17.83
C GLY A 184 14.63 -8.41 16.36
N HIS A 185 14.35 -7.19 15.87
CA HIS A 185 14.13 -6.94 14.45
C HIS A 185 15.45 -7.05 13.67
N GLN A 186 15.41 -7.70 12.51
CA GLN A 186 16.53 -7.73 11.56
C GLN A 186 16.30 -6.61 10.53
N ILE A 187 16.99 -5.49 10.69
CA ILE A 187 16.79 -4.32 9.84
C ILE A 187 17.54 -4.50 8.51
N ASP A 188 16.80 -4.48 7.41
CA ASP A 188 17.33 -4.28 6.06
C ASP A 188 17.25 -2.78 5.71
N LEU A 189 18.36 -2.07 5.88
CA LEU A 189 18.41 -0.62 5.71
C LEU A 189 18.53 -0.23 4.24
N GLN A 190 17.63 0.63 3.78
CA GLN A 190 17.57 1.15 2.43
C GLN A 190 17.96 2.64 2.41
N GLY A 191 18.21 3.20 1.22
CA GLY A 191 18.49 4.63 1.06
C GLY A 191 17.35 5.55 1.52
N GLU A 192 17.59 6.87 1.50
CA GLU A 192 16.71 7.86 2.12
C GLU A 192 15.29 7.90 1.53
N PHE A 193 15.20 7.77 0.21
CA PHE A 193 13.95 7.73 -0.56
C PHE A 193 13.97 6.47 -1.45
N SER A 194 13.90 5.31 -0.81
CA SER A 194 14.04 4.04 -1.52
C SER A 194 12.81 3.72 -2.38
N ASN A 195 13.05 3.32 -3.63
CA ASN A 195 12.01 2.81 -4.51
C ASN A 195 11.30 1.55 -3.96
N MET A 196 11.97 0.81 -3.06
CA MET A 196 11.47 -0.45 -2.51
C MET A 196 10.26 -0.27 -1.58
N VAL A 197 10.10 0.91 -0.98
CA VAL A 197 8.96 1.25 -0.10
C VAL A 197 7.82 1.96 -0.83
N GLY A 198 7.83 1.89 -2.16
CA GLY A 198 6.77 2.41 -3.02
C GLY A 198 6.83 3.91 -3.26
N GLY A 199 6.04 4.37 -4.23
CA GLY A 199 5.76 5.78 -4.49
C GLY A 199 4.25 6.03 -4.46
N GLY A 200 3.83 7.20 -3.99
CA GLY A 200 2.41 7.54 -3.86
C GLY A 200 2.01 8.87 -4.49
N GLN A 201 0.70 9.03 -4.64
CA GLN A 201 0.08 10.30 -4.99
C GLN A 201 -1.10 10.50 -4.03
N ALA A 202 -1.42 11.76 -3.73
CA ALA A 202 -2.60 12.09 -2.95
C ALA A 202 -3.22 13.41 -3.42
N VAL A 203 -4.55 13.47 -3.35
CA VAL A 203 -5.33 14.71 -3.48
C VAL A 203 -6.26 14.83 -2.29
N MET A 204 -6.46 16.05 -1.82
CA MET A 204 -7.36 16.36 -0.72
C MET A 204 -8.31 17.48 -1.11
N HIS A 205 -9.61 17.29 -0.84
CA HIS A 205 -10.63 18.30 -0.92
C HIS A 205 -11.00 18.77 0.48
N ASP A 206 -10.85 20.07 0.76
CA ASP A 206 -11.40 20.72 1.95
C ASP A 206 -12.70 21.44 1.59
N ALA A 207 -13.84 20.82 1.92
CA ALA A 207 -15.17 21.36 1.62
C ALA A 207 -15.51 22.61 2.45
N ARG A 208 -14.81 22.86 3.57
CA ARG A 208 -15.02 24.06 4.38
C ARG A 208 -14.29 25.25 3.77
N ALA A 209 -13.05 25.05 3.33
CA ALA A 209 -12.24 26.10 2.72
C ALA A 209 -12.54 26.29 1.22
N GLY A 210 -13.11 25.28 0.56
CA GLY A 210 -13.23 25.25 -0.90
C GLY A 210 -11.88 25.10 -1.60
N VAL A 211 -10.91 24.45 -0.95
CA VAL A 211 -9.52 24.33 -1.44
C VAL A 211 -9.18 22.87 -1.75
N ASN A 212 -8.50 22.68 -2.87
CA ASN A 212 -7.94 21.40 -3.29
C ASN A 212 -6.42 21.41 -3.09
N TYR A 213 -5.89 20.31 -2.57
CA TYR A 213 -4.46 20.09 -2.36
C TYR A 213 -4.02 18.86 -3.14
N GLY A 214 -2.79 18.88 -3.64
CA GLY A 214 -2.15 17.75 -4.31
C GLY A 214 -0.78 17.47 -3.72
N ALA A 215 -0.37 16.20 -3.72
CA ALA A 215 0.91 15.75 -3.23
C ALA A 215 1.48 14.63 -4.10
N SER A 216 2.79 14.66 -4.31
CA SER A 216 3.54 13.70 -5.12
C SER A 216 4.76 13.19 -4.36
N ASP A 217 4.95 11.87 -4.35
CA ASP A 217 6.01 11.23 -3.58
C ASP A 217 7.39 11.43 -4.22
N PRO A 218 8.41 11.90 -3.47
CA PRO A 218 9.75 12.14 -4.01
C PRO A 218 10.51 10.88 -4.43
N ARG A 219 10.02 9.68 -4.11
CA ARG A 219 10.66 8.39 -4.48
C ARG A 219 10.51 8.04 -5.96
N LYS A 220 9.62 8.72 -6.68
CA LYS A 220 9.31 8.47 -8.09
C LYS A 220 9.21 9.81 -8.82
N ASP A 221 9.57 9.80 -10.10
CA ASP A 221 9.19 10.91 -10.98
C ASP A 221 7.66 11.02 -11.01
N GLY A 222 7.15 12.22 -10.74
CA GLY A 222 5.73 12.49 -10.59
C GLY A 222 5.47 13.97 -10.35
N ALA A 223 4.21 14.38 -10.42
CA ALA A 223 3.81 15.75 -10.16
C ALA A 223 2.40 15.83 -9.58
N ALA A 224 2.17 16.87 -8.78
CA ALA A 224 0.83 17.33 -8.42
C ALA A 224 0.61 18.68 -9.13
N ILE A 225 -0.29 18.71 -10.11
CA ILE A 225 -0.49 19.85 -11.00
C ILE A 225 -1.85 20.48 -10.71
N PRO A 226 -1.91 21.74 -10.27
CA PRO A 226 -3.16 22.47 -10.18
C PRO A 226 -3.63 22.88 -11.57
N GLU A 227 -4.92 22.70 -11.85
CA GLU A 227 -5.54 23.18 -13.09
C GLU A 227 -6.31 24.49 -12.81
N PRO A 228 -6.07 25.57 -13.58
CA PRO A 228 -6.82 26.81 -13.44
C PRO A 228 -8.28 26.62 -13.84
N ILE A 229 -9.18 27.33 -13.16
CA ILE A 229 -10.58 27.41 -13.56
C ILE A 229 -10.66 28.45 -14.70
N LEU A 230 -10.93 27.98 -15.92
CA LEU A 230 -11.21 28.83 -17.09
C LEU A 230 -12.68 29.27 -17.11
#